data_AF-A0A329R6E8-F1
#
_entry.id   AF-A0A329R6E8-F1
#
_cell.length_a   1.000
_cell.length_b   1.000
_cell.length_c   1.000
_cell.angle_alpha   90.00
_cell.angle_beta   90.00
_cell.angle_gamma   90.00
#
_symmetry.space_group_name_H-M   'P 1'
#
loop_
_entity.id
_entity.type
_entity.pdbx_description
1 polymer ?
#
loop_
_entity_poly.entity_id
_entity_poly.type
_entity_poly.pdbx_seq_one_letter_code
_entity_poly.pdbx_strand_id
1 'polypeptide(L)'
;MDRNEFPHLNDYQYESVRKMTGIIGMDCLQILVAATPAEQVERVNAFDTYERGLIALVRGCMQPPMTEVKPSHLKPLRLKVNPYKGKEGGNLHFWVREVELAMDAALIPTEQLRVAFALYNLSGRAKS
;
A
#
# COMPACT_ATOMS: atom_id res chain seq x y z
N MET A 1 10.06 -5.00 -30.46
CA MET A 1 10.81 -6.21 -30.07
C MET A 1 10.33 -7.34 -30.96
N ASP A 2 11.25 -7.99 -31.67
CA ASP A 2 10.93 -9.11 -32.54
C ASP A 2 10.90 -10.43 -31.73
N ARG A 3 10.05 -11.40 -32.08
CA ARG A 3 10.06 -12.73 -31.47
C ARG A 3 11.28 -13.53 -31.89
N ASN A 4 11.84 -13.22 -33.05
CA ASN A 4 13.02 -13.90 -33.59
C ASN A 4 14.29 -13.67 -32.77
N GLU A 5 14.33 -12.63 -31.92
CA GLU A 5 15.43 -12.35 -30.99
C GLU A 5 15.48 -13.36 -29.82
N PHE A 6 14.36 -14.02 -29.52
CA PHE A 6 14.19 -14.92 -28.37
C PHE A 6 13.55 -16.26 -28.75
N PRO A 7 14.13 -17.01 -29.70
CA PRO A 7 13.51 -18.23 -30.24
C PRO A 7 13.47 -19.38 -29.21
N HIS A 8 14.31 -19.30 -28.18
CA HIS A 8 14.43 -20.30 -27.11
C HIS A 8 13.55 -19.99 -25.89
N LEU A 9 12.93 -18.81 -25.83
CA LEU A 9 11.97 -18.47 -24.78
C LEU A 9 10.60 -19.03 -25.13
N ASN A 10 9.94 -19.61 -24.13
CA ASN A 10 8.52 -19.94 -24.25
C ASN A 10 7.67 -18.66 -24.19
N ASP A 11 6.38 -18.78 -24.48
CA ASP A 11 5.48 -17.60 -24.55
C ASP A 11 5.38 -16.85 -23.23
N TYR A 12 5.41 -17.56 -22.11
CA TYR A 12 5.37 -16.95 -20.79
C TYR A 12 6.63 -16.11 -20.52
N GLN A 13 7.81 -16.65 -20.80
CA GLN A 13 9.08 -15.95 -20.67
C GLN A 13 9.16 -14.76 -21.63
N TYR A 14 8.67 -14.91 -22.85
CA TYR A 14 8.65 -13.82 -23.83
C TYR A 14 7.74 -12.66 -23.38
N GLU A 15 6.56 -12.95 -22.81
CA GLU A 15 5.73 -11.92 -22.19
C GLU A 15 6.42 -11.26 -20.99
N SER A 16 7.20 -12.00 -20.20
CA SER A 16 8.03 -11.41 -19.14
C SER A 16 9.09 -10.45 -19.69
N VAL A 17 9.67 -10.69 -20.88
CA VAL A 17 10.55 -9.71 -21.54
C VAL A 17 9.78 -8.45 -21.95
N ARG A 18 8.57 -8.59 -22.50
CA ARG A 18 7.71 -7.44 -22.83
C ARG A 18 7.42 -6.59 -21.58
N LYS A 19 7.11 -7.23 -20.45
CA LYS A 19 6.89 -6.53 -19.18
C LYS A 19 8.15 -5.84 -18.68
N MET A 20 9.28 -6.54 -18.67
CA MET A 20 10.56 -6.01 -18.23
C MET A 20 10.94 -4.77 -19.04
N THR A 21 10.81 -4.82 -20.36
CA THR A 21 11.09 -3.67 -21.25
C THR A 21 10.07 -2.54 -21.10
N GLY A 22 8.81 -2.85 -20.79
CA GLY A 22 7.81 -1.84 -20.46
C GLY A 22 8.06 -1.12 -19.14
N ILE A 23 8.72 -1.76 -18.17
CA ILE A 23 9.00 -1.20 -16.83
C ILE A 23 10.36 -0.50 -16.80
N ILE A 24 11.41 -1.14 -17.33
CA ILE A 24 12.80 -0.67 -17.24
C ILE A 24 13.16 0.22 -18.45
N GLY A 25 12.55 -0.04 -19.60
CA GLY A 25 12.80 0.67 -20.86
C GLY A 25 13.49 -0.20 -21.91
N MET A 26 13.60 0.35 -23.12
CA MET A 26 14.11 -0.36 -24.31
C MET A 26 15.61 -0.66 -24.25
N ASP A 27 16.40 0.09 -23.48
CA ASP A 27 17.84 -0.16 -23.34
C ASP A 27 18.12 -1.51 -22.65
N CYS A 28 17.22 -1.94 -21.76
CA CYS A 28 17.27 -3.26 -21.14
C CYS A 28 17.12 -4.39 -22.18
N LEU A 29 16.34 -4.16 -23.23
CA LEU A 29 16.19 -5.12 -24.33
C LEU A 29 17.52 -5.34 -25.04
N GLN A 30 18.28 -4.27 -25.33
CA GLN A 30 19.57 -4.38 -26.01
C GLN A 30 20.58 -5.20 -25.20
N ILE A 31 20.62 -4.97 -23.88
CA ILE A 31 21.46 -5.74 -22.95
C ILE A 31 21.04 -7.21 -22.94
N LEU A 32 19.73 -7.49 -22.96
CA LEU A 32 19.21 -8.84 -22.96
C LEU A 32 19.49 -9.56 -24.28
N VAL A 33 19.31 -8.91 -25.43
CA VAL A 33 19.60 -9.48 -26.75
C VAL A 33 21.09 -9.80 -26.90
N ALA A 34 21.97 -8.97 -26.34
CA ALA A 34 23.43 -9.21 -26.37
C ALA A 34 23.89 -10.40 -25.51
N ALA A 35 23.03 -10.91 -24.63
CA ALA A 35 23.34 -12.02 -23.74
C ALA A 35 23.27 -13.39 -24.43
N THR A 36 23.95 -14.38 -23.83
CA THR A 36 23.80 -15.77 -24.29
C THR A 36 22.39 -16.29 -24.01
N PRO A 37 21.87 -17.28 -24.79
CA PRO A 37 20.54 -17.84 -24.56
C PRO A 37 20.30 -18.34 -23.13
N ALA A 38 21.32 -18.94 -22.51
CA ALA A 38 21.22 -19.40 -21.13
C ALA A 38 21.03 -18.23 -20.14
N GLU A 39 21.80 -17.16 -20.32
CA GLU A 39 21.67 -15.97 -19.47
C GLU A 39 20.37 -15.20 -19.73
N GLN A 40 19.84 -15.21 -20.95
CA GLN A 40 18.53 -14.62 -21.26
C GLN A 40 17.43 -15.32 -20.45
N VAL A 41 17.40 -16.66 -20.48
CA VAL A 41 16.46 -17.46 -19.69
C VAL A 41 16.61 -17.18 -18.21
N GLU A 42 17.84 -17.16 -17.70
CA GLU A 42 18.12 -16.90 -16.29
C GLU A 42 17.61 -15.52 -15.85
N ARG A 43 17.97 -14.46 -16.58
CA ARG A 43 17.57 -13.08 -16.24
C ARG A 43 16.07 -12.88 -16.31
N VAL A 44 15.40 -13.47 -17.30
CA VAL A 44 13.94 -13.41 -17.44
C VAL A 44 13.25 -14.15 -16.30
N ASN A 45 13.73 -15.34 -15.92
CA ASN A 45 13.17 -16.10 -14.80
C ASN A 45 13.42 -15.42 -13.45
N ALA A 46 14.58 -14.77 -13.29
CA ALA A 46 14.90 -13.99 -12.09
C ALA A 46 13.95 -12.80 -11.93
N PHE A 47 13.71 -12.07 -13.02
CA PHE A 47 12.75 -10.97 -13.04
C PHE A 47 11.33 -11.44 -12.74
N ASP A 48 10.90 -12.52 -13.39
CA ASP A 48 9.59 -13.11 -13.18
C ASP A 48 9.37 -13.58 -11.71
N THR A 49 10.42 -14.13 -11.09
CA THR A 49 10.41 -14.48 -9.67
C THR A 49 10.30 -13.24 -8.78
N TYR A 50 11.05 -12.19 -9.09
CA TYR A 50 10.96 -10.91 -8.39
C TYR A 50 9.57 -10.27 -8.54
N GLU A 51 9.01 -10.23 -9.76
CA GLU A 51 7.69 -9.68 -10.05
C GLU A 51 6.60 -10.41 -9.24
N ARG A 52 6.62 -11.75 -9.23
CA ARG A 52 5.71 -12.54 -8.40
C ARG A 52 5.85 -12.25 -6.92
N GLY A 53 7.08 -12.14 -6.41
CA GLY A 53 7.34 -11.80 -5.02
C GLY A 53 6.78 -10.42 -4.65
N LEU A 54 6.98 -9.44 -5.53
CA LEU A 54 6.45 -8.09 -5.35
C LEU A 54 4.92 -8.06 -5.38
N ILE A 55 4.30 -8.77 -6.32
CA ILE A 55 2.83 -8.88 -6.39
C ILE A 55 2.29 -9.57 -5.12
N ALA A 56 2.94 -10.62 -4.64
CA ALA A 56 2.55 -11.31 -3.42
C ALA A 56 2.65 -10.38 -2.19
N LEU A 57 3.72 -9.58 -2.09
CA LEU A 57 3.88 -8.58 -1.03
C LEU A 57 2.76 -7.54 -1.07
N VAL A 58 2.51 -6.95 -2.25
CA VAL A 58 1.45 -5.94 -2.42
C VAL A 58 0.07 -6.53 -2.10
N ARG A 59 -0.21 -7.77 -2.53
CA ARG A 59 -1.44 -8.46 -2.17
C ARG A 59 -1.52 -8.71 -0.67
N GLY A 60 -0.44 -9.09 -0.01
CA GLY A 60 -0.38 -9.25 1.45
C GLY A 60 -0.67 -7.93 2.20
N CYS A 61 -0.25 -6.79 1.66
CA CYS A 61 -0.57 -5.47 2.20
C CYS A 61 -2.01 -5.02 1.90
N MET A 62 -2.61 -5.50 0.81
CA MET A 62 -3.98 -5.13 0.38
C MET A 62 -5.05 -6.09 0.89
N GLN A 63 -4.68 -7.27 1.36
CA GLN A 63 -5.61 -8.13 2.09
C GLN A 63 -5.90 -7.46 3.45
N PRO A 64 -7.18 -7.30 3.83
CA PRO A 64 -7.50 -6.93 5.21
C PRO A 64 -6.85 -7.99 6.11
N PRO A 65 -6.29 -7.61 7.27
CA PRO A 65 -5.74 -8.60 8.18
C PRO A 65 -6.84 -9.61 8.53
N MET A 66 -6.81 -10.81 7.92
CA MET A 66 -7.70 -11.91 8.28
C MET A 66 -7.28 -12.56 9.59
N THR A 67 -6.13 -12.15 10.13
CA THR A 67 -5.82 -12.26 11.54
C THR A 67 -6.16 -10.91 12.15
N GLU A 68 -7.04 -10.87 13.14
CA GLU A 68 -6.99 -9.81 14.15
C GLU A 68 -5.52 -9.59 14.47
N VAL A 69 -4.94 -8.50 13.97
CA VAL A 69 -3.70 -7.98 14.51
C VAL A 69 -4.13 -7.52 15.88
N LYS A 70 -4.11 -8.45 16.85
CA LYS A 70 -4.20 -8.11 18.24
C LYS A 70 -3.17 -7.00 18.40
N PRO A 71 -3.55 -5.79 18.81
CA PRO A 71 -2.63 -4.68 18.94
C PRO A 71 -1.73 -4.88 20.17
N SER A 72 -1.17 -6.09 20.37
CA SER A 72 -0.34 -6.46 21.50
C SER A 72 1.07 -5.89 21.41
N HIS A 73 1.49 -5.40 20.23
CA HIS A 73 2.83 -4.85 20.02
C HIS A 73 2.85 -3.37 19.59
N LEU A 74 1.72 -2.80 19.15
CA LEU A 74 1.66 -1.39 18.79
C LEU A 74 1.41 -0.56 20.05
N LYS A 75 2.34 0.35 20.36
CA LYS A 75 2.18 1.29 21.47
C LYS A 75 1.17 2.36 21.07
N PRO A 76 0.07 2.55 21.82
CA PRO A 76 -0.88 3.64 21.55
C PRO A 76 -0.18 4.99 21.59
N LEU A 77 -0.40 5.80 20.56
CA LEU A 77 0.06 7.19 20.48
C LEU A 77 -1.10 8.11 20.87
N ARG A 78 -0.90 8.89 21.95
CA ARG A 78 -1.90 9.87 22.40
C ARG A 78 -1.71 11.18 21.64
N LEU A 79 -2.45 11.34 20.54
CA LEU A 79 -2.48 12.60 19.79
C LEU A 79 -3.37 13.62 20.52
N LYS A 80 -2.94 14.88 20.53
CA LYS A 80 -3.74 15.99 21.06
C LYS A 80 -4.71 16.47 19.98
N VAL A 81 -6.00 16.24 20.20
CA VAL A 81 -7.07 16.79 19.37
C VAL A 81 -7.56 18.10 19.97
N ASN A 82 -7.74 19.12 19.14
CA ASN A 82 -8.36 20.38 19.59
C ASN A 82 -9.88 20.21 19.66
N PRO A 83 -10.54 20.59 20.77
CA PRO A 83 -11.97 20.41 20.87
C PRO A 83 -12.75 21.23 19.83
N TYR A 84 -13.75 20.63 19.19
CA TYR A 84 -14.61 21.33 18.23
C TYR A 84 -15.63 22.19 18.96
N LYS A 85 -15.67 23.49 18.64
CA LYS A 85 -16.52 24.48 19.33
C LYS A 85 -17.90 24.67 18.68
N GLY A 86 -18.11 24.15 17.48
CA GLY A 86 -19.32 24.42 16.69
C GLY A 86 -19.38 25.86 16.17
N LYS A 87 -18.26 26.42 15.68
CA LYS A 87 -18.24 27.77 15.07
C LYS A 87 -18.91 27.74 13.69
N GLU A 88 -19.66 28.79 13.36
CA GLU A 88 -20.27 28.96 12.04
C GLU A 88 -19.17 29.14 10.99
N GLY A 89 -19.27 28.43 9.87
CA GLY A 89 -18.17 28.33 8.88
C GLY A 89 -16.98 27.49 9.33
N GLY A 90 -17.04 26.81 10.49
CA GLY A 90 -15.97 25.91 10.93
C GLY A 90 -15.91 24.62 10.10
N ASN A 91 -14.70 24.15 9.80
CA ASN A 91 -14.50 22.94 9.00
C ASN A 91 -14.70 21.67 9.85
N LEU A 92 -15.97 21.26 10.01
CA LEU A 92 -16.33 20.03 10.72
C LEU A 92 -15.67 18.79 10.09
N HIS A 93 -15.63 18.71 8.76
CA HIS A 93 -15.05 17.58 8.05
C HIS A 93 -13.57 17.37 8.40
N PHE A 94 -12.79 18.46 8.43
CA PHE A 94 -11.38 18.39 8.84
C PHE A 94 -11.23 17.92 10.29
N TRP A 95 -12.06 18.44 11.19
CA TRP A 95 -12.03 18.01 12.59
C TRP A 95 -12.41 16.55 12.78
N VAL A 96 -13.44 16.05 12.07
CA VAL A 96 -13.81 14.62 12.08
C VAL A 96 -12.62 13.77 11.63
N ARG A 97 -11.91 14.19 10.59
CA ARG A 97 -10.72 13.48 10.13
C ARG A 97 -9.59 13.47 11.17
N GLU A 98 -9.35 14.59 11.86
CA GLU A 98 -8.36 14.66 12.96
C GLU A 98 -8.73 13.71 14.11
N VAL A 99 -10.02 13.62 14.44
CA VAL A 99 -10.53 12.74 15.49
C VAL A 99 -10.38 11.27 15.10
N GLU A 100 -10.72 10.89 13.87
CA GLU A 100 -10.51 9.53 13.34
C GLU A 100 -9.04 9.11 13.43
N LEU A 101 -8.12 9.96 12.97
CA LEU A 101 -6.68 9.70 13.03
C LEU A 101 -6.18 9.53 14.48
N ALA A 102 -6.73 10.31 15.43
CA ALA A 102 -6.39 10.16 16.84
C ALA A 102 -6.92 8.85 17.44
N MET A 103 -8.10 8.39 17.04
CA MET A 103 -8.65 7.11 17.48
C MET A 103 -7.82 5.93 16.98
N ASP A 104 -7.41 5.98 15.71
CA ASP A 104 -6.57 4.94 15.10
C ASP A 104 -5.18 4.91 15.74
N ALA A 105 -4.56 6.08 15.95
CA ALA A 105 -3.27 6.20 16.64
C ALA A 105 -3.33 5.74 18.11
N ALA A 106 -4.45 5.99 18.79
CA ALA A 106 -4.68 5.54 20.16
C ALA A 106 -5.16 4.08 20.26
N LEU A 107 -5.32 3.39 19.12
CA LEU A 107 -5.76 1.99 19.04
C LEU A 107 -7.09 1.76 19.77
N ILE A 108 -8.05 2.70 19.65
CA ILE A 108 -9.35 2.60 20.30
C ILE A 108 -10.18 1.50 19.62
N PRO A 109 -10.42 0.36 20.29
CA PRO A 109 -10.83 -0.87 19.62
C PRO A 109 -12.35 -1.00 19.44
N THR A 110 -13.16 -0.28 20.24
CA THR A 110 -14.62 -0.42 20.21
C THR A 110 -15.29 0.85 19.72
N GLU A 111 -16.42 0.69 19.02
CA GLU A 111 -17.24 1.80 18.56
C GLU A 111 -17.74 2.66 19.74
N GLN A 112 -18.09 2.03 20.86
CA GLN A 112 -18.51 2.75 22.07
C GLN A 112 -17.42 3.70 22.60
N LEU A 113 -16.16 3.26 22.62
CA LEU A 113 -15.04 4.10 23.03
C LEU A 113 -14.72 5.18 21.98
N ARG A 114 -14.89 4.88 20.69
CA ARG A 114 -14.76 5.88 19.62
C ARG A 114 -15.83 6.97 19.77
N VAL A 115 -17.10 6.61 19.98
CA VAL A 115 -18.17 7.58 20.24
C VAL A 115 -17.88 8.42 21.49
N ALA A 116 -17.49 7.78 22.60
CA ALA A 116 -17.15 8.49 23.83
C ALA A 116 -15.97 9.47 23.63
N PHE A 117 -14.95 9.07 22.88
CA PHE A 117 -13.80 9.91 22.56
C PHE A 117 -14.18 11.11 21.68
N ALA A 118 -15.02 10.92 20.66
CA ALA A 118 -15.51 12.02 19.83
C ALA A 118 -16.30 13.03 20.67
N LEU A 119 -17.22 12.56 21.53
CA LEU A 119 -18.01 13.41 22.43
C LEU A 119 -17.15 14.18 23.44
N TYR A 120 -16.08 13.55 23.97
CA TYR A 120 -15.14 14.20 24.88
C TYR A 120 -14.42 15.39 24.21
N ASN A 121 -14.17 15.30 22.90
CA ASN A 121 -13.53 16.36 22.12
C ASN A 121 -14.51 17.40 21.57
N LEU A 122 -15.79 17.38 21.96
CA LEU A 122 -16.72 18.49 21.68
C LEU A 122 -16.62 19.57 22.77
N SER A 123 -16.90 20.81 22.41
CA SER A 123 -16.92 21.97 23.31
C SER A 123 -17.86 23.06 22.79
N GLY A 124 -18.16 24.06 23.62
CA GLY A 124 -18.99 25.19 23.22
C GLY A 124 -20.36 24.74 22.68
N ARG A 125 -20.77 25.30 21.54
CA ARG A 125 -22.07 25.01 20.90
C ARG A 125 -22.20 23.57 20.41
N ALA A 126 -21.09 22.88 20.19
CA ALA A 126 -21.13 21.49 19.74
C ALA A 126 -21.36 20.49 20.88
N LYS A 127 -21.20 20.91 22.13
CA LYS A 127 -21.39 20.05 23.32
C LYS A 127 -22.70 20.33 24.06
N SER A 128 -23.20 21.57 23.95
CA SER A 128 -24.46 22.03 24.54
C SER A 128 -25.65 21.63 23.70
#